data_AF-A0A7C6TWJ4-F1
#
_entry.id   AF-A0A7C6TWJ4-F1
#
_cell.length_a   1.000
_cell.length_b   1.000
_cell.length_c   1.000
_cell.angle_alpha   90.00
_cell.angle_beta   90.00
_cell.angle_gamma   90.00
#
_symmetry.space_group_name_H-M   'P 1'
#
loop_
_entity.id
_entity.type
_entity.pdbx_description
1 polymer ?
#
loop_
_entity_poly.entity_id
_entity_poly.type
_entity_poly.pdbx_seq_one_letter_code
_entity_poly.pdbx_strand_id
1 'polypeptide(L)'
;LKERFLARVANLTQVHLVNVEGDIETAIADISAKLLEKPVDVGVIGIGENGHIAFNDPPADFATTDPFIIVTLDDACKKQQVREGWFPDLDSVPKQAVSMSVFQILQSKAIISVVPHAVKAQAVKNTLTLPVSPSIPAAMLKMHPDWTLYLDENSAAELDRDQFARFLI
;
A
#
# COMPACT_ATOMS: atom_id res chain seq x y z
N LEU A 1 -7.97 1.74 -12.02
CA LEU A 1 -6.76 1.39 -12.81
C LEU A 1 -6.98 1.39 -14.33
N LYS A 2 -7.96 0.62 -14.85
CA LYS A 2 -8.25 0.54 -16.29
C LYS A 2 -8.49 1.92 -16.96
N GLU A 3 -9.44 2.69 -16.45
CA GLU A 3 -9.86 3.97 -17.05
C GLU A 3 -8.87 5.13 -16.79
N ARG A 4 -8.34 5.20 -15.56
CA ARG A 4 -7.55 6.35 -15.10
C ARG A 4 -6.06 6.24 -15.43
N PHE A 5 -5.56 5.05 -15.77
CA PHE A 5 -4.15 4.83 -16.07
C PHE A 5 -3.95 4.01 -17.34
N LEU A 6 -4.40 2.74 -17.38
CA LEU A 6 -4.09 1.83 -18.50
C LEU A 6 -4.62 2.35 -19.85
N ALA A 7 -5.81 2.96 -19.86
CA ALA A 7 -6.38 3.56 -21.07
C ALA A 7 -5.65 4.84 -21.55
N ARG A 8 -4.80 5.43 -20.69
CA ARG A 8 -4.10 6.71 -20.96
C ARG A 8 -2.62 6.53 -21.28
N VAL A 9 -2.02 5.43 -20.85
CA VAL A 9 -0.60 5.14 -21.09
C VAL A 9 -0.46 4.39 -22.41
N ALA A 10 0.09 5.05 -23.41
CA ALA A 10 0.44 4.41 -24.67
C ALA A 10 1.66 3.48 -24.49
N ASN A 11 1.75 2.43 -25.31
CA ASN A 11 2.90 1.52 -25.41
C ASN A 11 3.17 0.61 -24.19
N LEU A 12 2.14 0.23 -23.43
CA LEU A 12 2.26 -0.85 -22.45
C LEU A 12 2.48 -2.19 -23.17
N THR A 13 3.58 -2.89 -22.86
CA THR A 13 3.88 -4.20 -23.44
C THR A 13 3.21 -5.34 -22.70
N GLN A 14 3.13 -5.26 -21.36
CA GLN A 14 2.54 -6.27 -20.50
C GLN A 14 1.82 -5.60 -19.32
N VAL A 15 0.71 -6.20 -18.90
CA VAL A 15 -0.08 -5.78 -17.74
C VAL A 15 -0.44 -7.02 -16.94
N HIS A 16 -0.06 -7.03 -15.67
CA HIS A 16 -0.37 -8.11 -14.73
C HIS A 16 -1.27 -7.54 -13.63
N LEU A 17 -2.51 -8.00 -13.57
CA LEU A 17 -3.48 -7.62 -12.55
C LEU A 17 -3.72 -8.79 -11.62
N VAL A 18 -3.88 -8.50 -10.33
CA VAL A 18 -4.34 -9.50 -9.37
C VAL A 18 -5.74 -9.94 -9.78
N ASN A 19 -5.89 -11.20 -10.18
CA ASN A 19 -7.17 -11.81 -10.47
C ASN A 19 -7.63 -12.61 -9.24
N VAL A 20 -8.84 -12.33 -8.77
CA VAL A 20 -9.44 -13.00 -7.60
C VAL A 20 -10.66 -13.84 -7.99
N GLU A 21 -10.91 -14.02 -9.29
CA GLU A 21 -11.96 -14.90 -9.79
C GLU A 21 -11.45 -16.34 -9.87
N GLY A 22 -12.28 -17.30 -9.42
CA GLY A 22 -11.95 -18.73 -9.48
C GLY A 22 -11.05 -19.19 -8.33
N ASP A 23 -10.06 -20.02 -8.64
CA ASP A 23 -9.11 -20.53 -7.66
C ASP A 23 -8.05 -19.47 -7.30
N ILE A 24 -8.23 -18.87 -6.13
CA ILE A 24 -7.38 -17.79 -5.62
C ILE A 24 -5.95 -18.28 -5.35
N GLU A 25 -5.77 -19.53 -4.91
CA GLU A 25 -4.43 -20.06 -4.61
C GLU A 25 -3.60 -20.17 -5.88
N THR A 26 -4.18 -20.74 -6.94
CA THR A 26 -3.54 -20.79 -8.27
C THR A 26 -3.29 -19.39 -8.81
N ALA A 27 -4.25 -18.47 -8.70
CA ALA A 27 -4.08 -17.10 -9.19
C ALA A 27 -2.93 -16.35 -8.46
N ILE A 28 -2.80 -16.54 -7.15
CA ILE A 28 -1.69 -16.01 -6.34
C ILE A 28 -0.37 -16.63 -6.77
N ALA A 29 -0.31 -17.94 -6.97
CA ALA A 29 0.90 -18.63 -7.40
C ALA A 29 1.37 -18.12 -8.78
N ASP A 30 0.45 -17.97 -9.73
CA ASP A 30 0.76 -17.51 -11.09
C ASP A 30 1.28 -16.07 -11.11
N ILE A 31 0.61 -15.13 -10.43
CA ILE A 31 1.07 -13.74 -10.39
C ILE A 31 2.37 -13.58 -9.60
N SER A 32 2.58 -14.39 -8.55
CA SER A 32 3.82 -14.41 -7.77
C SER A 32 4.98 -14.90 -8.64
N ALA A 33 4.80 -16.01 -9.37
CA ALA A 33 5.80 -16.52 -10.29
C ALA A 33 6.16 -15.46 -11.35
N LYS A 34 5.15 -14.76 -11.89
CA LYS A 34 5.36 -13.72 -12.88
C LYS A 34 6.12 -12.51 -12.33
N LEU A 35 5.78 -12.06 -11.12
CA LEU A 35 6.45 -10.95 -10.44
C LEU A 35 7.93 -11.26 -10.22
N LEU A 36 8.25 -12.51 -9.86
CA LEU A 36 9.61 -12.93 -9.51
C LEU A 36 10.51 -13.18 -10.74
N GLU A 37 9.99 -13.16 -11.97
CA GLU A 37 10.82 -13.32 -13.18
C GLU A 37 11.86 -12.19 -13.33
N LYS A 38 11.57 -10.99 -12.80
CA LYS A 38 12.45 -9.82 -12.89
C LYS A 38 12.30 -8.93 -11.65
N PRO A 39 13.36 -8.22 -11.23
CA PRO A 39 13.24 -7.22 -10.18
C PRO A 39 12.23 -6.13 -10.54
N VAL A 40 11.45 -5.68 -9.55
CA VAL A 40 10.60 -4.51 -9.69
C VAL A 40 11.46 -3.27 -9.54
N ASP A 41 11.59 -2.46 -10.60
CA ASP A 41 12.41 -1.25 -10.54
C ASP A 41 11.77 -0.15 -9.67
N VAL A 42 10.44 0.02 -9.74
CA VAL A 42 9.72 1.07 -9.01
C VAL A 42 8.41 0.55 -8.45
N GLY A 43 8.23 0.69 -7.14
CA GLY A 43 6.94 0.53 -6.46
C GLY A 43 6.26 1.88 -6.22
N VAL A 44 5.02 2.04 -6.67
CA VAL A 44 4.21 3.24 -6.36
C VAL A 44 3.19 2.87 -5.29
N ILE A 45 3.48 3.23 -4.04
CA ILE A 45 2.81 2.69 -2.87
C ILE A 45 2.16 3.81 -2.05
N GLY A 46 0.84 3.81 -1.96
CA GLY A 46 0.10 4.73 -1.09
C GLY A 46 0.11 4.31 0.39
N ILE A 47 -0.29 5.23 1.26
CA ILE A 47 -0.45 4.99 2.71
C ILE A 47 -1.93 5.21 3.11
N GLY A 48 -2.49 4.23 3.81
CA GLY A 48 -3.86 4.24 4.36
C GLY A 48 -4.03 5.22 5.53
N GLU A 49 -5.28 5.55 5.89
CA GLU A 49 -5.58 6.41 7.07
C GLU A 49 -5.10 5.79 8.40
N ASN A 50 -5.02 4.47 8.47
CA ASN A 50 -4.49 3.72 9.61
C ASN A 50 -3.00 3.34 9.46
N GLY A 51 -2.32 3.82 8.40
CA GLY A 51 -0.92 3.49 8.13
C GLY A 51 -0.70 2.17 7.40
N HIS A 52 -1.72 1.51 6.86
CA HIS A 52 -1.52 0.35 5.98
C HIS A 52 -0.79 0.72 4.68
N ILE A 53 -0.17 -0.28 4.06
CA ILE A 53 0.34 -0.23 2.68
C ILE A 53 -0.22 -1.42 1.90
N ALA A 54 -0.66 -1.19 0.66
CA ALA A 54 -1.55 -2.12 -0.04
C ALA A 54 -2.76 -2.48 0.84
N PHE A 55 -3.07 -3.76 1.07
CA PHE A 55 -4.09 -4.20 2.05
C PHE A 55 -3.46 -4.81 3.31
N ASN A 56 -2.21 -4.48 3.62
CA ASN A 56 -1.58 -4.91 4.88
C ASN A 56 -2.06 -4.02 6.02
N ASP A 57 -3.28 -4.25 6.52
CA ASP A 57 -3.86 -3.52 7.64
C ASP A 57 -3.17 -3.85 8.97
N PRO A 58 -3.14 -2.91 9.95
CA PRO A 58 -2.64 -3.17 11.30
C PRO A 58 -3.44 -4.27 12.05
N PRO A 59 -2.80 -5.25 12.69
CA PRO A 59 -1.37 -5.57 12.60
C PRO A 59 -1.05 -6.33 11.30
N ALA A 60 -0.06 -5.84 10.55
CA ALA A 60 0.40 -6.51 9.34
C ALA A 60 1.31 -7.71 9.67
N ASP A 61 1.31 -8.72 8.80
CA ASP A 61 2.26 -9.82 8.88
C ASP A 61 3.62 -9.40 8.29
N PHE A 62 4.62 -9.21 9.16
CA PHE A 62 6.00 -8.94 8.76
C PHE A 62 6.87 -10.20 8.67
N ALA A 63 6.34 -11.37 9.07
CA ALA A 63 7.06 -12.63 9.05
C ALA A 63 6.92 -13.34 7.68
N THR A 64 5.82 -13.11 6.96
CA THR A 64 5.65 -13.66 5.63
C THR A 64 6.70 -13.14 4.65
N THR A 65 7.22 -14.04 3.82
CA THR A 65 8.10 -13.73 2.69
C THR A 65 7.41 -13.99 1.35
N ASP A 66 6.14 -14.38 1.36
CA ASP A 66 5.40 -14.66 0.13
C ASP A 66 5.12 -13.37 -0.64
N PRO A 67 5.20 -13.36 -1.98
CA PRO A 67 4.96 -12.15 -2.75
C PRO A 67 3.57 -11.56 -2.55
N PHE A 68 2.56 -12.42 -2.51
CA PHE A 68 1.16 -12.06 -2.28
C PHE A 68 0.56 -12.93 -1.18
N ILE A 69 -0.32 -12.32 -0.40
CA ILE A 69 -1.02 -12.96 0.72
C ILE A 69 -2.52 -12.67 0.63
N ILE A 70 -3.33 -13.55 1.24
CA ILE A 70 -4.75 -13.30 1.46
C ILE A 70 -4.90 -12.62 2.81
N VAL A 71 -5.54 -11.46 2.84
CA VAL A 71 -5.84 -10.71 4.06
C VAL A 71 -7.34 -10.67 4.30
N THR A 72 -7.73 -10.75 5.57
CA THR A 72 -9.13 -10.54 5.98
C THR A 72 -9.34 -9.06 6.25
N LEU A 73 -10.30 -8.45 5.57
CA LEU A 73 -10.61 -7.03 5.74
C LEU A 73 -11.37 -6.83 7.05
N ASP A 74 -10.84 -5.98 7.93
CA ASP A 74 -11.51 -5.59 9.16
C ASP A 74 -12.68 -4.62 8.90
N ASP A 75 -13.48 -4.37 9.94
CA ASP A 75 -14.64 -3.47 9.81
C ASP A 75 -14.24 -2.02 9.54
N ALA A 76 -13.05 -1.59 9.97
CA ALA A 76 -12.58 -0.22 9.75
C ALA A 76 -12.25 0.02 8.27
N CYS A 77 -11.53 -0.92 7.65
CA CYS A 77 -11.20 -0.97 6.24
C CYS A 77 -12.47 -1.04 5.39
N LYS A 78 -13.43 -1.91 5.75
CA LYS A 78 -14.73 -1.97 5.05
C LYS A 78 -15.49 -0.64 5.14
N LYS A 79 -15.56 -0.03 6.33
CA LYS A 79 -16.20 1.28 6.52
C LYS A 79 -15.52 2.36 5.69
N GLN A 80 -14.19 2.35 5.59
CA GLN A 80 -13.45 3.31 4.77
C GLN A 80 -13.82 3.18 3.30
N GLN A 81 -13.88 1.95 2.76
CA GLN A 81 -14.23 1.74 1.35
C GLN A 81 -15.65 2.22 1.00
N VAL A 82 -16.59 2.08 1.93
CA VAL A 82 -17.95 2.65 1.77
C VAL A 82 -17.92 4.18 1.83
N ARG A 83 -17.20 4.80 2.78
CA ARG A 83 -17.06 6.27 2.87
C ARG A 83 -16.44 6.88 1.61
N GLU A 84 -15.46 6.19 1.01
CA GLU A 84 -14.80 6.60 -0.23
C GLU A 84 -15.67 6.37 -1.49
N GLY A 85 -16.84 5.74 -1.34
CA GLY A 85 -17.80 5.53 -2.42
C GLY A 85 -17.46 4.36 -3.35
N TRP A 86 -16.58 3.44 -2.93
CA TRP A 86 -16.23 2.25 -3.72
C TRP A 86 -17.32 1.17 -3.67
N PHE A 87 -18.03 1.08 -2.55
CA PHE A 87 -19.13 0.13 -2.33
C PHE A 87 -20.35 0.84 -1.75
N PRO A 88 -21.58 0.38 -2.07
CA PRO A 88 -22.81 1.02 -1.61
C PRO A 88 -23.06 0.82 -0.10
N ASP A 89 -22.62 -0.30 0.46
CA ASP A 89 -22.80 -0.67 1.87
C ASP A 89 -21.71 -1.65 2.33
N LEU A 90 -21.66 -1.95 3.63
CA LEU A 90 -20.66 -2.83 4.24
C LEU A 90 -20.78 -4.28 3.77
N ASP A 91 -21.99 -4.75 3.51
CA ASP A 91 -22.25 -6.13 3.08
C ASP A 91 -21.76 -6.37 1.64
N SER A 92 -21.67 -5.31 0.85
CA SER A 92 -21.11 -5.32 -0.49
C SER A 92 -19.57 -5.34 -0.50
N VAL A 93 -18.91 -5.03 0.64
CA VAL A 93 -17.45 -5.07 0.71
C VAL A 93 -16.97 -6.52 0.87
N PRO A 94 -16.06 -7.01 0.02
CA PRO A 94 -15.48 -8.34 0.17
C PRO A 94 -14.93 -8.58 1.59
N LYS A 95 -15.03 -9.83 2.07
CA LYS A 95 -14.46 -10.20 3.38
C LYS A 95 -12.95 -10.33 3.35
N GLN A 96 -12.39 -10.63 2.18
CA GLN A 96 -10.97 -10.86 1.98
C GLN A 96 -10.49 -10.09 0.75
N ALA A 97 -9.20 -9.79 0.76
CA ALA A 97 -8.49 -9.23 -0.39
C ALA A 97 -7.17 -9.98 -0.59
N VAL A 98 -6.67 -9.94 -1.82
CA VAL A 98 -5.30 -10.35 -2.11
C VAL A 98 -4.42 -9.10 -2.06
N SER A 99 -3.37 -9.14 -1.26
CA SER A 99 -2.41 -8.05 -1.08
C SER A 99 -1.02 -8.49 -1.49
N MET A 100 -0.24 -7.59 -2.09
CA MET A 100 1.21 -7.75 -2.07
C MET A 100 1.69 -7.63 -0.62
N SER A 101 2.57 -8.52 -0.18
CA SER A 101 3.08 -8.50 1.18
C SER A 101 4.01 -7.29 1.41
N VAL A 102 4.18 -6.89 2.67
CA VAL A 102 5.15 -5.86 3.06
C VAL A 102 6.57 -6.26 2.63
N PHE A 103 6.93 -7.53 2.82
CA PHE A 103 8.22 -8.06 2.39
C PHE A 103 8.48 -7.83 0.90
N GLN A 104 7.49 -8.16 0.06
CA GLN A 104 7.61 -8.05 -1.39
C GLN A 104 7.63 -6.61 -1.88
N ILE A 105 6.86 -5.71 -1.25
CA ILE A 105 6.90 -4.27 -1.53
C ILE A 105 8.34 -3.75 -1.37
N LEU A 106 9.01 -4.15 -0.29
CA LEU A 106 10.39 -3.76 0.02
C LEU A 106 11.46 -4.38 -0.88
N GLN A 107 11.10 -5.31 -1.77
CA GLN A 107 12.02 -5.85 -2.79
C GLN A 107 12.10 -4.96 -4.04
N SER A 108 11.28 -3.91 -4.13
CA SER A 108 11.38 -2.93 -5.22
C SER A 108 12.73 -2.22 -5.17
N LYS A 109 13.31 -1.78 -6.29
CA LYS A 109 14.58 -1.03 -6.23
C LYS A 109 14.40 0.38 -5.67
N ALA A 110 13.29 1.02 -6.01
CA ALA A 110 12.87 2.31 -5.47
C ALA A 110 11.38 2.29 -5.12
N ILE A 111 11.00 3.04 -4.08
CA ILE A 111 9.60 3.19 -3.67
C ILE A 111 9.22 4.67 -3.67
N ILE A 112 8.12 4.99 -4.34
CA ILE A 112 7.53 6.33 -4.36
C ILE A 112 6.16 6.28 -3.70
N SER A 113 5.96 7.10 -2.68
CA SER A 113 4.70 7.25 -1.98
C SER A 113 4.16 8.66 -2.14
N VAL A 114 2.95 8.80 -2.67
CA VAL A 114 2.25 10.09 -2.80
C VAL A 114 1.03 10.06 -1.89
N VAL A 115 1.03 10.89 -0.84
CA VAL A 115 0.05 10.79 0.26
C VAL A 115 -0.53 12.17 0.58
N PRO A 116 -1.46 12.70 -0.23
CA PRO A 116 -2.10 13.99 0.01
C PRO A 116 -3.30 13.88 0.97
N HIS A 117 -3.79 15.04 1.41
CA HIS A 117 -5.03 15.28 2.17
C HIS A 117 -4.92 15.14 3.70
N ALA A 118 -5.71 15.96 4.40
CA ALA A 118 -5.72 16.05 5.87
C ALA A 118 -6.05 14.72 6.56
N VAL A 119 -6.89 13.89 5.95
CA VAL A 119 -7.26 12.57 6.49
C VAL A 119 -6.06 11.62 6.64
N LYS A 120 -4.93 11.93 5.98
CA LYS A 120 -3.68 11.16 6.06
C LYS A 120 -2.70 11.67 7.10
N ALA A 121 -2.93 12.84 7.71
CA ALA A 121 -1.94 13.53 8.53
C ALA A 121 -1.44 12.69 9.72
N GLN A 122 -2.36 12.01 10.42
CA GLN A 122 -1.99 11.14 11.53
C GLN A 122 -1.19 9.91 11.09
N ALA A 123 -1.56 9.29 9.95
CA ALA A 123 -0.84 8.15 9.40
C ALA A 123 0.59 8.54 8.99
N VAL A 124 0.76 9.71 8.37
CA VAL A 124 2.06 10.27 7.97
C VAL A 124 2.93 10.53 9.20
N LYS A 125 2.41 11.22 10.23
CA LYS A 125 3.12 11.43 11.48
C LYS A 125 3.56 10.12 12.12
N ASN A 126 2.66 9.16 12.25
CA ASN A 126 2.96 7.87 12.85
C ASN A 126 4.03 7.11 12.05
N THR A 127 3.90 7.10 10.72
CA THR A 127 4.86 6.48 9.80
C THR A 127 6.26 7.05 10.00
N LEU A 128 6.39 8.39 10.06
CA LEU A 128 7.69 9.05 10.15
C LEU A 128 8.30 8.97 11.55
N THR A 129 7.51 9.20 12.59
CA THR A 129 8.01 9.48 13.94
C THR A 129 8.06 8.28 14.88
N LEU A 130 7.23 7.26 14.65
CA LEU A 130 7.17 6.08 15.54
C LEU A 130 8.12 4.97 15.07
N PRO A 131 8.55 4.08 15.99
CA PRO A 131 9.31 2.89 15.61
C PRO A 131 8.55 2.00 14.63
N VAL A 132 9.29 1.20 13.86
CA VAL A 132 8.71 0.14 13.03
C VAL A 132 7.92 -0.83 13.90
N SER A 133 6.67 -1.08 13.51
CA SER A 133 5.77 -2.01 14.19
C SER A 133 4.72 -2.53 13.20
N PRO A 134 4.26 -3.80 13.34
CA PRO A 134 3.09 -4.31 12.63
C PRO A 134 1.85 -3.41 12.73
N SER A 135 1.73 -2.64 13.82
CA SER A 135 0.63 -1.70 14.02
C SER A 135 0.71 -0.45 13.13
N ILE A 136 1.85 -0.20 12.48
CA ILE A 136 2.06 0.90 11.52
C ILE A 136 2.83 0.34 10.31
N PRO A 137 2.17 -0.42 9.42
CA PRO A 137 2.82 -1.11 8.31
C PRO A 137 3.68 -0.19 7.44
N ALA A 138 3.21 1.03 7.16
CA ALA A 138 3.95 2.03 6.40
C ALA A 138 5.29 2.44 7.03
N ALA A 139 5.48 2.27 8.34
CA ALA A 139 6.76 2.57 9.00
C ALA A 139 7.90 1.69 8.46
N MET A 140 7.60 0.51 7.89
CA MET A 140 8.59 -0.33 7.21
C MET A 140 9.21 0.34 5.99
N LEU A 141 8.52 1.27 5.32
CA LEU A 141 9.05 1.99 4.16
C LEU A 141 10.31 2.80 4.51
N LYS A 142 10.45 3.25 5.77
CA LYS A 142 11.66 3.92 6.28
C LYS A 142 12.91 3.04 6.26
N MET A 143 12.73 1.72 6.23
CA MET A 143 13.83 0.75 6.19
C MET A 143 14.33 0.53 4.77
N HIS A 144 13.59 1.00 3.76
CA HIS A 144 13.96 0.85 2.37
C HIS A 144 15.08 1.85 2.00
N PRO A 145 16.15 1.41 1.31
CA PRO A 145 17.30 2.27 1.02
C PRO A 145 17.00 3.41 0.02
N ASP A 146 15.94 3.26 -0.79
CA ASP A 146 15.51 4.26 -1.78
C ASP A 146 13.99 4.46 -1.69
N TRP A 147 13.54 5.23 -0.70
CA TRP A 147 12.13 5.58 -0.51
C TRP A 147 11.95 7.10 -0.51
N THR A 148 11.01 7.55 -1.34
CA THR A 148 10.61 8.97 -1.41
C THR A 148 9.13 9.13 -1.06
N LEU A 149 8.84 10.02 -0.11
CA LEU A 149 7.49 10.36 0.32
C LEU A 149 7.13 11.80 -0.09
N TYR A 150 6.07 11.93 -0.88
CA TYR A 150 5.50 13.21 -1.30
C TYR A 150 4.22 13.51 -0.52
N LEU A 151 4.19 14.68 0.13
CA LEU A 151 3.11 15.16 0.99
C LEU A 151 2.58 16.50 0.48
N ASP A 152 1.32 16.81 0.79
CA ASP A 152 0.81 18.19 0.72
C ASP A 152 0.84 18.82 2.12
N GLU A 153 0.56 20.11 2.21
CA GLU A 153 0.54 20.82 3.51
C GLU A 153 -0.44 20.16 4.49
N ASN A 154 -1.57 19.66 3.99
CA ASN A 154 -2.60 19.04 4.82
C ASN A 154 -2.15 17.70 5.41
N SER A 155 -1.50 16.84 4.62
CA SER A 155 -1.01 15.55 5.11
C SER A 155 0.26 15.68 5.96
N ALA A 156 0.94 16.83 5.91
CA ALA A 156 2.05 17.17 6.80
C ALA A 156 1.62 17.89 8.10
N ALA A 157 0.35 18.30 8.23
CA ALA A 157 -0.12 19.24 9.27
C ALA A 157 0.11 18.78 10.72
N GLU A 158 0.28 17.48 10.95
CA GLU A 158 0.50 16.88 12.28
C GLU A 158 1.98 16.78 12.68
N LEU A 159 2.91 17.03 11.75
CA LEU A 159 4.35 17.04 11.99
C LEU A 159 4.78 18.38 12.59
N ASP A 160 5.65 18.33 13.60
CA ASP A 160 6.33 19.54 14.05
C ASP A 160 7.49 19.93 13.11
N ARG A 161 8.04 21.13 13.31
CA ARG A 161 9.11 21.67 12.45
C ARG A 161 10.37 20.80 12.47
N ASP A 162 10.74 20.25 13.62
CA ASP A 162 11.95 19.45 13.77
C ASP A 162 11.77 18.07 13.13
N GLN A 163 10.58 17.49 13.25
CA GLN A 163 10.18 16.26 12.57
C GLN A 163 10.23 16.46 11.05
N PHE A 164 9.63 17.54 10.54
CA PHE A 164 9.63 17.84 9.12
C PHE A 164 11.07 18.00 8.58
N ALA A 165 11.91 18.77 9.28
CA ALA A 165 13.29 19.02 8.87
C ALA A 165 14.18 17.77 8.79
N ARG A 166 13.89 16.73 9.60
CA ARG A 166 14.66 15.46 9.57
C ARG A 166 14.46 14.65 8.30
N PHE A 167 13.35 14.87 7.59
CA PHE A 167 12.96 14.09 6.41
C PHE A 167 12.96 14.91 5.11
N LEU A 168 13.37 16.17 5.16
CA LEU A 168 13.67 16.95 3.96
C LEU A 168 15.05 16.52 3.44
N ILE A 169 15.08 16.06 2.19
CA ILE A 169 16.29 15.72 1.44
C ILE A 169 16.50 16.79 0.37
#